data_AF-A0A314UDG1-F1
#
_entry.id   AF-A0A314UDG1-F1
#
_cell.length_a   1.000
_cell.length_b   1.000
_cell.length_c   1.000
_cell.angle_alpha   90.00
_cell.angle_beta   90.00
_cell.angle_gamma   90.00
#
_symmetry.space_group_name_H-M   'P 1'
#
loop_
_entity.id
_entity.type
_entity.pdbx_description
1 polymer ?
#
loop_
_entity_poly.entity_id
_entity_poly.type
_entity_poly.pdbx_seq_one_letter_code
_entity_poly.pdbx_strand_id
1 'polypeptide(L)'
;MQKVFFRSQQQQTYLHTDPGSLFHRDHHRRCVHYRLRKLKDQKIIPRLKISDSSRVQHKLERFPHYVARQLGFKDRRECPHLCKLATEYIRKFEGFEDDIYNFFSSEPDADSLFVKLVGV
;
A
#
# COMPACT_ATOMS: atom_id res chain seq x y z
N MET A 1 -1.07 52.88 -8.09
CA MET A 1 0.31 52.71 -7.59
C MET A 1 0.38 51.77 -6.37
N GLN A 2 -0.01 50.48 -6.51
CA GLN A 2 0.10 49.49 -5.40
C GLN A 2 0.69 48.13 -5.84
N LYS A 3 0.95 47.92 -7.13
CA LYS A 3 1.50 46.65 -7.65
C LYS A 3 3.02 46.51 -7.46
N VAL A 4 3.74 47.60 -7.24
CA VAL A 4 5.21 47.58 -7.13
C VAL A 4 5.66 47.04 -5.77
N PHE A 5 4.93 47.35 -4.70
CA PHE A 5 5.27 46.94 -3.33
C PHE A 5 5.10 45.43 -3.09
N PHE A 6 4.11 44.80 -3.72
CA PHE A 6 3.88 43.37 -3.59
C PHE A 6 4.98 42.53 -4.27
N ARG A 7 5.58 43.06 -5.35
CA ARG A 7 6.61 42.37 -6.12
C ARG A 7 7.99 42.41 -5.46
N SER A 8 8.29 43.42 -4.63
CA SER A 8 9.55 43.47 -3.86
C SER A 8 9.50 42.55 -2.65
N GLN A 9 8.36 42.47 -1.95
CA GLN A 9 8.17 41.56 -0.82
C GLN A 9 8.24 40.08 -1.25
N GLN A 10 7.68 39.73 -2.42
CA GLN A 10 7.80 38.35 -2.93
C GLN A 10 9.22 37.98 -3.38
N GLN A 11 10.02 38.91 -3.92
CA GLN A 11 11.40 38.58 -4.31
C GLN A 11 12.29 38.30 -3.10
N GLN A 12 12.04 38.96 -1.96
CA GLN A 12 12.83 38.72 -0.74
C GLN A 12 12.62 37.31 -0.17
N THR A 13 11.45 36.68 -0.37
CA THR A 13 11.16 35.34 0.16
C THR A 13 11.71 34.19 -0.69
N TYR A 14 12.22 34.46 -1.90
CA TYR A 14 12.78 33.43 -2.79
C TYR A 14 14.29 33.24 -2.71
N LEU A 15 15.01 34.05 -1.93
CA LEU A 15 16.49 33.98 -1.84
C LEU A 15 17.02 33.37 -0.54
N HIS A 16 16.22 32.55 0.15
CA HIS A 16 16.74 31.74 1.25
C HIS A 16 16.08 30.36 1.37
N THR A 17 16.12 29.58 0.30
CA THR A 17 16.04 28.12 0.42
C THR A 17 17.44 27.57 0.67
N ASP A 18 17.69 27.18 1.93
CA ASP A 18 18.89 26.48 2.34
C ASP A 18 19.13 25.25 1.42
N PRO A 19 20.24 25.21 0.65
CA PRO A 19 20.55 24.08 -0.23
C PRO A 19 20.54 22.73 0.50
N GLY A 20 20.84 22.71 1.81
CA GLY A 20 20.83 21.50 2.64
C GLY A 20 19.45 20.81 2.73
N SER A 21 18.36 21.56 2.57
CA SER A 21 16.97 21.04 2.60
C SER A 21 16.63 20.17 1.39
N LEU A 22 17.10 20.55 0.19
CA LEU A 22 16.85 19.77 -1.04
C LEU A 22 17.64 18.46 -1.03
N PHE A 23 18.91 18.50 -0.62
CA PHE A 23 19.74 17.30 -0.49
C PHE A 23 19.18 16.32 0.53
N HIS A 24 18.65 16.80 1.66
CA HIS A 24 17.99 15.93 2.63
C HIS A 24 16.74 15.25 2.07
N ARG A 25 15.92 15.96 1.29
CA ARG A 25 14.73 15.39 0.65
C ARG A 25 15.08 14.37 -0.43
N ASP A 26 16.10 14.63 -1.24
CA ASP A 26 16.53 13.72 -2.30
C ASP A 26 17.23 12.46 -1.78
N HIS A 27 18.03 12.61 -0.72
CA HIS A 27 18.62 11.47 -0.02
C HIS A 27 17.53 10.62 0.65
N HIS A 28 16.54 11.24 1.31
CA HIS A 28 15.39 10.52 1.87
C HIS A 28 14.62 9.76 0.77
N ARG A 29 14.36 10.39 -0.38
CA ARG A 29 13.66 9.76 -1.51
C ARG A 29 14.44 8.59 -2.10
N ARG A 30 15.77 8.69 -2.21
CA ARG A 30 16.66 7.60 -2.65
C ARG A 30 16.75 6.46 -1.64
N CYS A 31 16.86 6.76 -0.34
CA CYS A 31 16.86 5.73 0.71
C CYS A 31 15.54 4.96 0.76
N VAL A 32 14.40 5.65 0.62
CA VAL A 32 13.09 5.01 0.49
C VAL A 32 13.04 4.14 -0.76
N HIS A 33 13.50 4.64 -1.91
CA HIS A 33 13.57 3.85 -3.14
C HIS A 33 14.46 2.61 -3.03
N TYR A 34 15.62 2.71 -2.40
CA TYR A 34 16.57 1.62 -2.18
C TYR A 34 16.04 0.58 -1.18
N ARG A 35 15.42 1.02 -0.08
CA ARG A 35 14.77 0.15 0.90
C ARG A 35 13.58 -0.57 0.29
N LEU A 36 12.76 0.11 -0.52
CA LEU A 36 11.71 -0.54 -1.30
C LEU A 36 12.31 -1.58 -2.25
N ARG A 37 13.35 -1.24 -3.03
CA ARG A 37 14.01 -2.18 -3.96
C ARG A 37 14.55 -3.44 -3.26
N LYS A 38 15.18 -3.32 -2.09
CA LYS A 38 15.64 -4.50 -1.32
C LYS A 38 14.52 -5.34 -0.69
N LEU A 39 13.30 -4.82 -0.55
CA LEU A 39 12.13 -5.58 -0.12
C LEU A 39 11.46 -6.32 -1.30
N LYS A 40 11.72 -5.91 -2.55
CA LYS A 40 10.93 -6.35 -3.71
C LYS A 40 11.11 -7.82 -4.11
N ASP A 41 12.29 -8.41 -3.93
CA ASP A 41 12.55 -9.68 -4.64
C ASP A 41 12.13 -10.95 -3.88
N GLN A 42 11.80 -10.86 -2.58
CA GLN A 42 11.26 -12.01 -1.82
C GLN A 42 10.16 -11.68 -0.82
N LYS A 43 9.82 -10.40 -0.57
CA LYS A 43 8.89 -10.04 0.51
C LYS A 43 7.49 -9.64 0.05
N ILE A 44 7.22 -9.45 -1.24
CA ILE A 44 5.89 -9.02 -1.72
C ILE A 44 4.85 -10.14 -1.66
N ILE A 45 5.27 -11.41 -1.48
CA ILE A 45 4.33 -12.52 -1.39
C ILE A 45 3.78 -12.61 0.05
N PRO A 46 2.45 -12.76 0.25
CA PRO A 46 1.88 -13.10 1.55
C PRO A 46 2.49 -14.38 2.11
N ARG A 47 2.82 -14.40 3.40
CA ARG A 47 3.47 -15.55 4.03
C ARG A 47 2.46 -16.68 4.26
N LEU A 48 2.84 -17.92 3.97
CA LEU A 48 2.11 -19.11 4.39
C LEU A 48 2.72 -19.64 5.69
N LYS A 49 1.94 -19.69 6.77
CA LYS A 49 2.36 -20.35 8.02
C LYS A 49 1.90 -21.80 8.01
N ILE A 50 2.83 -22.70 8.25
CA ILE A 50 2.55 -24.11 8.52
C ILE A 50 2.50 -24.25 10.04
N SER A 51 1.41 -24.79 10.59
CA SER A 51 1.35 -25.12 12.02
C SER A 51 1.89 -26.52 12.27
N ASP A 52 2.72 -26.70 13.31
CA ASP A 52 3.29 -28.00 13.70
C ASP A 52 2.28 -28.94 14.40
N SER A 53 0.99 -28.60 14.43
CA SER A 53 -0.04 -29.45 15.03
C SER A 53 -0.35 -30.66 14.13
N SER A 54 -0.79 -31.77 14.71
CA SER A 54 -1.13 -33.02 14.01
C SER A 54 -2.17 -32.88 12.89
N ARG A 55 -2.85 -31.73 12.81
CA ARG A 55 -3.50 -31.22 11.59
C ARG A 55 -2.65 -30.10 11.02
N VAL A 56 -2.04 -30.33 9.86
CA VAL A 56 -1.33 -29.29 9.11
C VAL A 56 -2.34 -28.21 8.71
N GLN A 57 -2.40 -27.11 9.46
CA GLN A 57 -3.18 -25.94 9.06
C GLN A 57 -2.26 -24.97 8.36
N HIS A 58 -2.45 -24.83 7.05
CA HIS A 58 -1.84 -23.78 6.27
C HIS A 58 -2.60 -22.48 6.49
N LYS A 59 -2.01 -21.53 7.23
CA LYS A 59 -2.62 -20.23 7.50
C LYS A 59 -1.95 -19.15 6.67
N LEU A 60 -2.68 -18.61 5.70
CA LEU A 60 -2.24 -17.46 4.91
C LEU A 60 -2.14 -16.20 5.80
N GLU A 61 -1.12 -15.39 5.54
CA GLU A 61 -0.96 -14.08 6.16
C GLU A 61 -2.15 -13.17 5.80
N ARG A 62 -2.81 -12.63 6.82
CA ARG A 62 -3.90 -11.66 6.62
C ARG A 62 -3.36 -10.39 5.98
N PHE A 63 -4.13 -9.81 5.05
CA PHE A 63 -3.73 -8.61 4.31
C PHE A 63 -3.26 -7.43 5.18
N PRO A 64 -3.91 -7.07 6.30
CA PRO A 64 -3.42 -5.98 7.15
C PRO A 64 -2.02 -6.24 7.72
N HIS A 65 -1.68 -7.50 7.98
CA HIS A 65 -0.35 -7.89 8.46
C HIS A 65 0.67 -7.87 7.33
N TYR A 66 0.26 -8.33 6.14
CA TYR A 66 1.06 -8.24 4.93
C TYR A 66 1.46 -6.78 4.64
N VAL A 67 0.51 -5.84 4.67
CA VAL A 67 0.76 -4.40 4.45
C VAL A 67 1.71 -3.83 5.48
N ALA A 68 1.47 -4.10 6.78
CA ALA A 68 2.36 -3.67 7.85
C ALA A 68 3.81 -4.16 7.63
N ARG A 69 3.95 -5.44 7.27
CA ARG A 69 5.24 -6.04 6.96
C ARG A 69 5.91 -5.44 5.73
N GLN A 70 5.16 -5.14 4.66
CA GLN A 70 5.71 -4.47 3.47
C GLN A 70 6.26 -3.08 3.80
N LEU A 71 5.63 -2.40 4.76
CA LEU A 71 6.05 -1.07 5.21
C LEU A 71 7.15 -1.11 6.27
N GLY A 72 7.59 -2.31 6.67
CA GLY A 72 8.73 -2.52 7.56
C GLY A 72 8.38 -2.63 9.04
N PHE A 73 7.10 -2.71 9.40
CA PHE A 73 6.66 -3.02 10.77
C PHE A 73 6.89 -4.50 11.06
N LYS A 74 7.53 -4.81 12.19
CA LYS A 74 7.79 -6.21 12.60
C LYS A 74 6.61 -6.79 13.34
N ASP A 75 5.96 -5.97 14.17
CA ASP A 75 4.74 -6.31 14.89
C ASP A 75 3.59 -5.39 14.47
N ARG A 76 2.42 -5.97 14.19
CA ARG A 76 1.19 -5.22 13.87
C ARG A 76 0.76 -4.28 14.98
N ARG A 77 1.14 -4.57 16.24
CA ARG A 77 0.84 -3.74 17.41
C ARG A 77 1.54 -2.37 17.34
N GLU A 78 2.58 -2.26 16.53
CA GLU A 78 3.26 -0.99 16.25
C GLU A 78 2.42 -0.06 15.34
N CYS A 79 1.45 -0.61 14.59
CA CYS A 79 0.70 0.13 13.57
C CYS A 79 -0.80 -0.22 13.54
N PRO A 80 -1.53 -0.16 14.68
CA PRO A 80 -2.93 -0.60 14.74
C PRO A 80 -3.86 0.19 13.81
N HIS A 81 -3.60 1.49 13.64
CA HIS A 81 -4.39 2.35 12.75
C HIS A 81 -4.22 1.96 11.27
N LEU A 82 -2.99 1.68 10.84
CA LEU A 82 -2.70 1.18 9.49
C LEU A 82 -3.41 -0.16 9.23
N CYS A 83 -3.36 -1.08 10.19
CA CYS A 83 -4.05 -2.36 10.05
C CYS A 83 -5.58 -2.19 9.95
N LYS A 84 -6.16 -1.22 10.67
CA LYS A 84 -7.58 -0.88 10.53
C LYS A 84 -7.87 -0.37 9.11
N LEU A 85 -7.11 0.61 8.62
CA LEU A 85 -7.29 1.15 7.27
C LEU A 85 -7.15 0.09 6.18
N ALA A 86 -6.17 -0.80 6.28
CA ALA A 86 -5.99 -1.89 5.32
C ALA A 86 -7.15 -2.90 5.35
N THR A 87 -7.75 -3.13 6.53
CA THR A 87 -8.95 -3.98 6.65
C THR A 87 -10.15 -3.31 5.98
N GLU A 88 -10.34 -2.01 6.23
CA GLU A 88 -11.43 -1.24 5.64
C GLU A 88 -11.27 -1.09 4.12
N TYR A 89 -10.04 -1.00 3.61
CA TYR A 89 -9.76 -0.98 2.16
C TYR A 89 -10.27 -2.24 1.45
N ILE A 90 -9.99 -3.42 2.01
CA ILE A 90 -10.52 -4.68 1.46
C ILE A 90 -12.03 -4.74 1.56
N ARG A 91 -12.60 -4.26 2.67
CA ARG A 91 -14.06 -4.29 2.88
C ARG A 91 -14.82 -3.33 1.97
N LYS A 92 -14.23 -2.19 1.65
CA LYS A 92 -14.83 -1.13 0.84
C LYS A 92 -14.69 -1.35 -0.68
N PHE A 93 -14.29 -2.54 -1.10
CA PHE A 93 -14.37 -2.91 -2.52
C PHE A 93 -15.84 -3.22 -2.89
N GLU A 94 -16.72 -2.24 -2.68
CA GLU A 94 -18.10 -2.26 -3.17
C GLU A 94 -18.07 -2.31 -4.70
N GLY A 95 -18.90 -3.17 -5.30
CA GLY A 95 -18.92 -3.40 -6.74
C GLY A 95 -17.85 -4.36 -7.27
N PHE A 96 -16.95 -4.88 -6.43
CA PHE A 96 -15.96 -5.89 -6.87
C PHE A 96 -16.60 -7.14 -7.46
N GLU A 97 -17.67 -7.60 -6.80
CA GLU A 97 -18.44 -8.76 -7.24
C GLU A 97 -19.07 -8.49 -8.61
N ASP A 98 -19.69 -7.32 -8.79
CA ASP A 98 -20.26 -6.90 -10.07
C ASP A 98 -19.18 -6.76 -11.16
N ASP A 99 -18.02 -6.18 -10.85
CA ASP A 99 -16.90 -6.03 -11.77
C ASP A 99 -16.33 -7.39 -12.22
N ILE A 100 -16.18 -8.35 -11.29
CA ILE A 100 -15.76 -9.72 -11.61
C ILE A 100 -16.82 -10.42 -12.46
N TYR A 101 -18.09 -10.28 -12.09
CA TYR A 101 -19.18 -10.92 -12.82
C TYR A 101 -19.26 -10.38 -14.26
N ASN A 102 -19.14 -9.06 -14.42
CA ASN A 102 -19.03 -8.40 -15.71
C ASN A 102 -17.80 -8.86 -16.51
N PHE A 103 -16.65 -9.11 -15.85
CA PHE A 103 -15.48 -9.66 -16.53
C PHE A 103 -15.75 -11.05 -17.13
N PHE A 104 -16.49 -11.91 -16.44
CA PHE A 104 -16.86 -13.22 -16.94
C PHE A 104 -18.08 -13.19 -17.88
N SER A 105 -18.70 -12.04 -18.15
CA SER A 105 -19.98 -11.99 -18.88
C SER A 105 -19.92 -12.52 -20.32
N SER A 106 -18.73 -12.66 -20.90
CA SER A 106 -18.53 -13.27 -22.22
C SER A 106 -18.40 -14.80 -22.19
N GLU A 107 -18.18 -15.38 -21.01
CA GLU A 107 -17.96 -16.82 -20.86
C GLU A 107 -19.27 -17.57 -20.64
N PRO A 108 -19.47 -18.73 -21.28
CA PRO A 108 -20.69 -19.52 -21.14
C PRO A 108 -20.88 -20.10 -19.73
N ASP A 109 -19.84 -20.14 -18.91
CA ASP A 109 -19.84 -20.64 -17.53
C ASP A 109 -19.55 -19.55 -16.49
N ALA A 110 -19.89 -18.29 -16.78
CA ALA A 110 -19.66 -17.12 -15.92
C ALA A 110 -20.05 -17.33 -14.45
N ASP A 111 -21.25 -17.88 -14.20
CA ASP A 111 -21.73 -18.18 -12.85
C ASP A 111 -20.83 -19.20 -12.13
N SER A 112 -20.36 -20.23 -12.83
CA SER A 112 -19.46 -21.25 -12.27
C SER A 112 -18.10 -20.66 -11.93
N LEU A 113 -17.55 -19.83 -12.82
CA LEU A 113 -16.27 -19.16 -12.62
C LEU A 113 -16.34 -18.16 -11.47
N PHE A 114 -17.42 -17.39 -11.38
CA PHE A 114 -17.67 -16.46 -10.29
C PHE A 114 -17.74 -17.17 -8.93
N VAL A 115 -18.56 -18.22 -8.81
CA VAL A 115 -18.69 -19.00 -7.58
C VAL A 115 -17.37 -19.64 -7.16
N LYS A 116 -16.58 -20.18 -8.12
CA LYS A 116 -15.25 -20.73 -7.83
C LYS A 116 -14.28 -19.68 -7.29
N LEU A 117 -14.41 -18.42 -7.72
CA LEU A 117 -13.50 -17.34 -7.35
C LEU A 117 -13.88 -16.67 -6.02
N VAL A 118 -15.17 -16.44 -5.77
CA VAL A 118 -15.68 -15.71 -4.60
C VAL A 118 -16.05 -16.64 -3.44
N GLY A 119 -16.42 -17.88 -3.71
CA GLY A 119 -16.95 -18.85 -2.73
C GLY A 119 -15.91 -19.66 -1.94
N VAL A 120 -14.75 -19.09 -1.61
CA VAL A 120 -13.70 -19.76 -0.79
C VAL A 120 -14.11 -19.90 0.68
#